data_AF-A0A947UVR7-F1
#
_entry.id   AF-A0A947UVR7-F1
#
_cell.length_a   1.000
_cell.length_b   1.000
_cell.length_c   1.000
_cell.angle_alpha   90.00
_cell.angle_beta   90.00
_cell.angle_gamma   90.00
#
_symmetry.space_group_name_H-M   'P 1'
#
loop_
_entity.id
_entity.type
_entity.pdbx_description
1 polymer ?
#
loop_
_entity_poly.entity_id
_entity_poly.type
_entity_poly.pdbx_seq_one_letter_code
_entity_poly.pdbx_strand_id
1 'polypeptide(L)'
;MELALNQPAPLLKRLSWFDWLFAAIVAAGALFALSQYGDYMDIYEKAILLAAIPSLAIFGWLWKPFRPLFLVVGAISLFAISQYQGNLARMEEAFFLKYLISSQAAIMWMCALFGLATLTYWAGLLARSDFMLKTGSTLTWTAVALGFIGLMVRWYESYLIGADVGHIPVSNLYEVFVLFCLITA
;
A
#
# COMPACT_ATOMS: atom_id res chain seq x y z
N MET A 1 -43.48 2.19 2.28
CA MET A 1 -42.98 1.18 1.31
C MET A 1 -42.53 1.93 0.05
N GLU A 2 -41.45 2.72 0.16
CA GLU A 2 -40.87 3.54 -0.93
C GLU A 2 -39.37 3.27 -1.13
N LEU A 3 -38.86 2.14 -0.63
CA LEU A 3 -37.46 1.75 -0.76
C LEU A 3 -37.08 1.21 -2.17
N ALA A 4 -37.95 1.38 -3.18
CA ALA A 4 -37.87 0.66 -4.44
C ALA A 4 -37.78 1.52 -5.73
N LEU A 5 -37.46 2.83 -5.66
CA LEU A 5 -37.54 3.70 -6.86
C LEU A 5 -36.30 4.56 -7.16
N ASN A 6 -35.11 4.07 -6.85
CA ASN A 6 -33.91 4.50 -7.59
C ASN A 6 -32.90 3.36 -7.59
N GLN A 7 -33.01 2.47 -8.58
CA GLN A 7 -31.91 1.55 -8.85
C GLN A 7 -30.65 2.40 -9.06
N PRO A 8 -29.58 2.18 -8.27
CA PRO A 8 -28.34 2.90 -8.48
C PRO A 8 -27.91 2.68 -9.93
N ALA A 9 -27.73 3.77 -10.69
CA ALA A 9 -27.27 3.70 -12.08
C ALA A 9 -26.11 2.69 -12.23
N PRO A 10 -26.08 1.89 -13.32
CA PRO A 10 -25.05 0.88 -13.54
C PRO A 10 -23.65 1.41 -13.26
N LEU A 11 -22.79 0.62 -12.61
CA LEU A 11 -21.44 1.05 -12.18
C LEU A 11 -20.67 1.78 -13.29
N LEU A 12 -20.74 1.26 -14.51
CA LEU A 12 -20.07 1.84 -15.68
C LEU A 12 -20.53 3.28 -16.02
N LYS A 13 -21.79 3.63 -15.74
CA LYS A 13 -22.31 5.00 -15.96
C LYS A 13 -21.88 6.00 -14.88
N ARG A 14 -21.32 5.50 -13.76
CA ARG A 14 -20.82 6.31 -12.65
C ARG A 14 -19.31 6.53 -12.70
N LEU A 15 -18.63 5.87 -13.64
CA LEU A 15 -17.19 5.99 -13.82
C LEU A 15 -16.85 7.31 -14.50
N SER A 16 -16.05 8.10 -13.79
CA SER A 16 -15.31 9.26 -14.27
C SER A 16 -14.04 8.85 -15.02
N TRP A 17 -13.44 9.80 -15.74
CA TRP A 17 -12.14 9.58 -16.38
C TRP A 17 -11.02 9.18 -15.40
N PHE A 18 -11.05 9.67 -14.15
CA PHE A 18 -10.06 9.27 -13.13
C PHE A 18 -10.15 7.79 -12.75
N ASP A 19 -11.34 7.18 -12.85
CA ASP A 19 -11.53 5.76 -12.60
C ASP A 19 -10.81 4.92 -13.66
N TRP A 20 -10.92 5.35 -14.92
CA TRP A 20 -10.23 4.72 -16.04
C TRP A 20 -8.73 4.97 -16.03
N LEU A 21 -8.29 6.17 -15.62
CA LEU A 21 -6.86 6.46 -15.44
C LEU A 21 -6.23 5.54 -14.39
N PHE A 22 -6.90 5.32 -13.25
CA PHE A 22 -6.41 4.38 -12.24
C PHE A 22 -6.30 2.96 -12.80
N ALA A 23 -7.34 2.48 -13.50
CA ALA A 23 -7.31 1.16 -14.13
C ALA A 23 -6.19 1.03 -15.17
N ALA A 24 -5.94 2.09 -15.96
CA ALA A 24 -4.85 2.14 -16.92
C ALA A 24 -3.47 2.07 -16.25
N ILE A 25 -3.28 2.76 -15.12
CA ILE A 25 -2.02 2.68 -14.33
C ILE A 25 -1.81 1.26 -13.80
N VAL A 26 -2.84 0.63 -13.22
CA VAL A 26 -2.76 -0.75 -12.73
C VAL A 26 -2.43 -1.72 -13.88
N ALA A 27 -3.12 -1.60 -15.00
CA ALA A 27 -2.88 -2.44 -16.18
C ALA A 27 -1.47 -2.23 -16.74
N ALA A 28 -1.01 -0.98 -16.86
CA ALA A 28 0.33 -0.67 -17.35
C ALA A 28 1.41 -1.28 -16.46
N GLY A 29 1.29 -1.17 -15.14
CA GLY A 29 2.25 -1.77 -14.20
C GLY A 29 2.31 -3.29 -14.30
N ALA A 30 1.15 -3.96 -14.34
CA ALA A 30 1.08 -5.41 -14.45
C ALA A 30 1.58 -5.92 -15.81
N LEU A 31 1.19 -5.27 -16.92
CA LEU A 31 1.65 -5.65 -18.26
C LEU A 31 3.15 -5.38 -18.44
N PHE A 32 3.69 -4.32 -17.84
CA PHE A 32 5.13 -4.09 -17.81
C PHE A 32 5.85 -5.22 -17.08
N ALA A 33 5.39 -5.61 -15.89
CA ALA A 33 5.95 -6.74 -15.15
C ALA A 33 5.89 -8.05 -15.97
N LEU A 34 4.77 -8.30 -16.64
CA LEU A 34 4.59 -9.46 -17.51
C LEU A 34 5.54 -9.44 -18.71
N SER A 35 5.77 -8.26 -19.33
CA SER A 35 6.68 -8.13 -20.47
C SER A 35 8.14 -8.36 -20.11
N GLN A 36 8.55 -7.96 -18.90
CA GLN A 36 9.93 -8.07 -18.44
C GLN A 36 10.25 -9.42 -17.80
N TYR A 37 9.29 -9.99 -17.06
CA TYR A 37 9.52 -11.17 -16.23
C TYR A 37 8.67 -12.37 -16.63
N GLY A 38 7.87 -12.26 -17.70
CA GLY A 38 6.98 -13.32 -18.14
C GLY A 38 7.69 -14.63 -18.50
N ASP A 39 8.94 -14.58 -18.94
CA ASP A 39 9.71 -15.80 -19.25
C ASP A 39 10.12 -16.59 -18.00
N TYR A 40 10.17 -15.91 -16.84
CA TYR A 40 10.43 -16.53 -15.54
C TYR A 40 9.17 -16.99 -14.81
N MET A 41 7.98 -16.66 -15.36
CA MET A 41 6.70 -16.96 -14.75
C MET A 41 6.05 -18.20 -15.37
N ASP A 42 5.52 -19.07 -14.53
CA ASP A 42 4.64 -20.16 -14.96
C ASP A 42 3.25 -19.64 -15.38
N ILE A 43 2.38 -20.55 -15.82
CA ILE A 43 1.05 -20.18 -16.29
C ILE A 43 0.13 -19.66 -15.17
N TYR A 44 0.30 -20.14 -13.94
CA TYR A 44 -0.51 -19.73 -12.80
C TYR A 44 -0.13 -18.31 -12.38
N GLU A 45 1.15 -17.99 -12.33
CA GLU A 45 1.65 -16.65 -12.00
C GLU A 45 1.18 -15.61 -13.02
N LYS A 46 1.24 -15.95 -14.31
CA LYS A 46 0.70 -15.11 -15.39
C LYS A 46 -0.80 -14.90 -15.25
N ALA A 47 -1.55 -15.96 -14.95
CA ALA A 47 -2.99 -15.88 -14.76
C ALA A 47 -3.36 -15.02 -13.55
N ILE A 48 -2.66 -15.19 -12.43
CA ILE A 48 -2.86 -14.39 -11.21
C ILE A 48 -2.55 -12.91 -11.48
N LEU A 49 -1.44 -12.60 -12.15
CA LEU A 49 -1.07 -11.24 -12.50
C LEU A 49 -2.10 -10.57 -13.40
N LEU A 50 -2.57 -11.27 -14.44
CA LEU A 50 -3.61 -10.75 -15.34
C LEU A 50 -4.97 -10.61 -14.65
N ALA A 51 -5.32 -11.53 -13.74
CA ALA A 51 -6.54 -11.45 -12.93
C ALA A 51 -6.48 -10.33 -11.87
N ALA A 52 -5.30 -9.96 -11.40
CA ALA A 52 -5.11 -8.84 -10.47
C ALA A 52 -5.51 -7.49 -11.10
N ILE A 53 -5.34 -7.32 -12.41
CA ILE A 53 -5.69 -6.08 -13.13
C ILE A 53 -7.17 -5.70 -12.95
N PRO A 54 -8.16 -6.52 -13.39
CA PRO A 54 -9.57 -6.18 -13.20
C PRO A 54 -9.96 -6.18 -11.72
N SER A 55 -9.37 -7.04 -10.89
CA SER A 55 -9.68 -7.11 -9.46
C SER A 55 -9.34 -5.80 -8.74
N LEU A 56 -8.12 -5.28 -8.93
CA LEU A 56 -7.67 -4.03 -8.34
C LEU A 56 -8.38 -2.82 -8.97
N ALA A 57 -8.65 -2.84 -10.28
CA ALA A 57 -9.40 -1.77 -10.94
C ALA A 57 -10.82 -1.65 -10.37
N ILE A 58 -11.55 -2.77 -10.27
CA ILE A 58 -12.90 -2.80 -9.67
C ILE A 58 -12.84 -2.36 -8.21
N PHE A 59 -11.87 -2.85 -7.43
CA PHE A 59 -11.71 -2.44 -6.04
C PHE A 59 -11.49 -0.92 -5.91
N GLY A 60 -10.62 -0.35 -6.74
CA GLY A 60 -10.41 1.09 -6.81
C GLY A 60 -11.67 1.86 -7.23
N TRP A 61 -12.49 1.32 -8.13
CA TRP A 61 -13.76 1.93 -8.54
C TRP A 61 -14.80 1.95 -7.40
N LEU A 62 -14.89 0.85 -6.65
CA LEU A 62 -15.82 0.71 -5.52
C LEU A 62 -15.35 1.53 -4.30
N TRP A 63 -14.06 1.56 -4.01
CA TRP A 63 -13.49 2.25 -2.86
C TRP A 63 -12.47 3.32 -3.29
N LYS A 64 -12.96 4.53 -3.56
CA LYS A 64 -12.14 5.64 -4.07
C LYS A 64 -10.92 6.00 -3.19
N PRO A 65 -11.01 6.01 -1.84
CA PRO A 65 -9.87 6.25 -0.95
C PRO A 65 -8.69 5.27 -1.12
N PHE A 66 -8.91 4.06 -1.65
CA PHE A 66 -7.85 3.09 -1.88
C PHE A 66 -6.83 3.54 -2.93
N ARG A 67 -7.26 4.30 -3.94
CA ARG A 67 -6.40 4.68 -5.08
C ARG A 67 -5.18 5.49 -4.68
N PRO A 68 -5.31 6.60 -3.92
CA PRO A 68 -4.13 7.34 -3.49
C PRO A 68 -3.22 6.48 -2.62
N LEU A 69 -3.76 5.62 -1.74
CA LEU A 69 -2.96 4.69 -0.96
C LEU A 69 -2.13 3.76 -1.88
N PHE A 70 -2.78 3.10 -2.83
CA PHE A 70 -2.12 2.18 -3.77
C PHE A 70 -1.01 2.89 -4.57
N LEU A 71 -1.30 4.07 -5.11
CA LEU A 71 -0.34 4.83 -5.91
C LEU A 71 0.84 5.34 -5.08
N VAL A 72 0.58 5.86 -3.87
CA VAL A 72 1.62 6.37 -2.97
C VAL A 72 2.52 5.23 -2.49
N VAL A 73 1.94 4.10 -2.06
CA VAL A 73 2.70 2.92 -1.65
C VAL A 73 3.57 2.43 -2.80
N GLY A 74 2.99 2.22 -3.99
CA GLY A 74 3.75 1.75 -5.15
C GLY A 74 4.89 2.70 -5.54
N ALA A 75 4.62 4.01 -5.62
CA ALA A 75 5.63 5.00 -6.00
C ALA A 75 6.76 5.10 -4.97
N ILE A 76 6.43 5.17 -3.67
CA ILE A 76 7.44 5.28 -2.61
C ILE A 76 8.23 3.98 -2.47
N SER A 77 7.60 2.81 -2.60
CA SER A 77 8.31 1.53 -2.55
C SER A 77 9.30 1.38 -3.71
N LEU A 78 8.92 1.74 -4.94
CA LEU A 78 9.84 1.72 -6.07
C LEU A 78 10.98 2.73 -5.90
N PHE A 79 10.69 3.93 -5.38
CA PHE A 79 11.71 4.92 -5.04
C PHE A 79 12.67 4.42 -3.96
N ALA A 80 12.16 3.76 -2.91
CA ALA A 80 12.97 3.17 -1.85
C ALA A 80 13.90 2.07 -2.41
N ILE A 81 13.37 1.15 -3.22
CA ILE A 81 14.14 0.10 -3.89
C ILE A 81 15.25 0.71 -4.75
N SER A 82 14.98 1.80 -5.47
CA SER A 82 16.00 2.47 -6.28
C SER A 82 17.13 3.09 -5.45
N GLN A 83 16.88 3.46 -4.18
CA GLN A 83 17.92 4.01 -3.29
C GLN A 83 18.94 2.98 -2.83
N TYR A 84 18.59 1.70 -2.81
CA TYR A 84 19.47 0.63 -2.36
C TYR A 84 20.57 0.29 -3.35
N GLN A 85 20.42 0.56 -4.65
CA GLN A 85 21.47 0.36 -5.67
C GLN A 85 22.19 -1.01 -5.58
N GLY A 86 21.49 -2.06 -5.18
CA GLY A 86 22.05 -3.41 -5.00
C GLY A 86 22.91 -3.62 -3.74
N ASN A 87 22.99 -2.62 -2.84
CA ASN A 87 23.78 -2.70 -1.61
C ASN A 87 22.90 -2.47 -0.37
N LEU A 88 22.78 -3.50 0.47
CA LEU A 88 22.00 -3.47 1.70
C LEU A 88 22.53 -2.47 2.73
N ALA A 89 23.84 -2.23 2.78
CA ALA A 89 24.47 -1.30 3.74
C ALA A 89 23.95 0.15 3.59
N ARG A 90 23.41 0.50 2.41
CA ARG A 90 22.82 1.82 2.16
C ARG A 90 21.62 2.13 3.05
N MET A 91 21.02 1.13 3.69
CA MET A 91 20.00 1.33 4.72
C MET A 91 20.47 2.29 5.82
N GLU A 92 21.77 2.28 6.17
CA GLU A 92 22.35 3.11 7.22
C GLU A 92 23.03 4.39 6.73
N GLU A 93 23.15 4.56 5.41
CA GLU A 93 23.90 5.66 4.78
C GLU A 93 22.97 6.65 4.07
N ALA A 94 22.02 6.13 3.29
CA ALA A 94 21.14 6.95 2.48
C ALA A 94 20.06 7.59 3.36
N PHE A 95 19.98 8.91 3.35
CA PHE A 95 19.09 9.69 4.21
C PHE A 95 17.64 9.16 4.24
N PHE A 96 17.03 8.96 3.07
CA PHE A 96 15.64 8.49 3.01
C PHE A 96 15.48 7.08 3.56
N LEU A 97 16.39 6.16 3.24
CA LEU A 97 16.34 4.79 3.74
C LEU A 97 16.49 4.78 5.27
N LYS A 98 17.52 5.45 5.77
CA LYS A 98 17.84 5.47 7.20
C LYS A 98 16.70 6.02 8.05
N TYR A 99 16.08 7.11 7.59
CA TYR A 99 15.17 7.87 8.43
C TYR A 99 13.69 7.70 8.09
N LEU A 100 13.31 7.14 6.94
CA LEU A 100 11.91 7.19 6.51
C LEU A 100 11.38 5.93 5.83
N ILE A 101 12.09 5.41 4.82
CA ILE A 101 11.50 4.45 3.85
C ILE A 101 12.24 3.10 3.74
N SER A 102 13.24 2.83 4.57
CA SER A 102 13.65 1.43 4.79
C SER A 102 12.53 0.66 5.49
N SER A 103 12.55 -0.68 5.41
CA SER A 103 11.55 -1.52 6.08
C SER A 103 11.45 -1.18 7.57
N GLN A 104 12.59 -1.15 8.26
CA GLN A 104 12.65 -0.87 9.69
C GLN A 104 12.16 0.54 10.01
N ALA A 105 12.67 1.57 9.32
CA ALA A 105 12.27 2.95 9.60
C ALA A 105 10.78 3.19 9.31
N ALA A 106 10.26 2.67 8.20
CA ALA A 106 8.87 2.85 7.81
C ALA A 106 7.91 2.19 8.81
N ILE A 107 8.23 0.97 9.28
CA ILE A 107 7.41 0.29 10.29
C ILE A 107 7.49 1.01 11.65
N MET A 108 8.65 1.54 12.02
CA MET A 108 8.78 2.36 13.23
C MET A 108 7.93 3.64 13.16
N TRP A 109 7.92 4.31 12.01
CA TRP A 109 7.03 5.46 11.79
C TRP A 109 5.55 5.07 11.81
N MET A 110 5.17 3.93 11.21
CA MET A 110 3.80 3.41 11.32
C MET A 110 3.40 3.27 12.79
N CYS A 111 4.21 2.61 13.62
CA CYS A 111 3.94 2.45 15.05
C CYS A 111 3.79 3.80 15.77
N ALA A 112 4.72 4.73 15.53
CA ALA A 112 4.66 6.08 16.12
C ALA A 112 3.39 6.83 15.70
N LEU A 113 3.02 6.76 14.42
CA LEU A 113 1.83 7.42 13.88
C LEU A 113 0.54 6.80 14.39
N PHE A 114 0.45 5.48 14.58
CA PHE A 114 -0.72 4.87 15.24
C PHE A 114 -0.85 5.30 16.70
N GLY A 115 0.26 5.40 17.42
CA GLY A 115 0.27 5.96 18.78
C GLY A 115 -0.25 7.40 18.80
N LEU A 116 0.26 8.25 17.90
CA LEU A 116 -0.20 9.64 17.77
C LEU A 116 -1.66 9.74 17.33
N ALA A 117 -2.08 8.91 16.37
CA ALA A 117 -3.46 8.85 15.89
C ALA A 117 -4.42 8.54 17.05
N THR A 118 -4.07 7.57 17.89
CA THR A 118 -4.83 7.21 19.09
C THR A 118 -5.00 8.41 20.03
N LEU A 119 -3.91 9.12 20.33
CA LEU A 119 -3.96 10.32 21.17
C LEU A 119 -4.83 11.42 20.54
N THR A 120 -4.71 11.65 19.24
CA THR A 120 -5.51 12.67 18.54
C THR A 120 -7.00 12.31 18.47
N TYR A 121 -7.35 11.03 18.33
CA TYR A 121 -8.74 10.59 18.39
C TYR A 121 -9.32 10.80 19.79
N TRP A 122 -8.59 10.44 20.86
CA TRP A 122 -9.02 10.71 22.23
C TRP A 122 -9.17 12.19 22.51
N ALA A 123 -8.19 13.01 22.12
CA ALA A 123 -8.26 14.46 22.27
C ALA A 123 -9.46 15.03 21.49
N GLY A 124 -9.69 14.59 20.25
CA GLY A 124 -10.82 15.01 19.43
C GLY A 124 -12.17 14.61 20.01
N LEU A 125 -12.28 13.42 20.59
CA LEU A 125 -13.50 12.95 21.26
C LEU A 125 -13.80 13.77 22.53
N LEU A 126 -12.79 13.96 23.39
CA LEU A 126 -12.94 14.69 24.65
C LEU A 126 -13.19 16.19 24.43
N ALA A 127 -12.48 16.79 23.48
CA ALA A 127 -12.65 18.20 23.11
C ALA A 127 -13.82 18.43 22.15
N ARG A 128 -14.46 17.36 21.63
CA ARG A 128 -15.51 17.40 20.59
C ARG A 128 -15.10 18.23 19.37
N SER A 129 -13.89 17.99 18.87
CA SER A 129 -13.27 18.75 17.79
C SER A 129 -13.15 17.92 16.51
N ASP A 130 -13.89 18.33 15.47
CA ASP A 130 -13.84 17.69 14.14
C ASP A 130 -12.45 17.77 13.50
N PHE A 131 -11.71 18.85 13.75
CA PHE A 131 -10.35 19.01 13.25
C PHE A 131 -9.40 17.95 13.81
N MET A 132 -9.48 17.67 15.12
CA MET A 132 -8.64 16.66 15.75
C MET A 132 -9.00 15.24 15.29
N LEU A 133 -10.29 14.94 15.13
CA LEU A 133 -10.73 13.66 14.57
C LEU A 133 -10.23 13.44 13.14
N LYS A 134 -10.33 14.47 12.27
CA LYS A 134 -9.80 14.42 10.91
C LYS A 134 -8.26 14.25 10.88
N THR A 135 -7.57 14.88 11.82
CA THR A 135 -6.13 14.73 11.99
C THR A 135 -5.78 13.29 12.35
N GLY A 136 -6.51 12.69 13.31
CA GLY A 136 -6.37 11.28 13.66
C GLY A 136 -6.54 10.35 12.47
N SER A 137 -7.57 10.55 11.65
CA SER A 137 -7.76 9.77 10.42
C SER A 137 -6.61 9.94 9.43
N THR A 138 -6.09 11.15 9.28
CA THR A 138 -4.96 11.42 8.37
C THR A 138 -3.68 10.72 8.86
N LEU A 139 -3.43 10.73 10.17
CA LEU A 139 -2.32 10.00 10.78
C LEU A 139 -2.49 8.49 10.58
N THR A 140 -3.68 7.94 10.77
CA THR A 140 -3.98 6.52 10.52
C THR A 140 -3.70 6.13 9.07
N TRP A 141 -4.20 6.89 8.09
CA TRP A 141 -3.93 6.61 6.66
C TRP A 141 -2.44 6.69 6.32
N THR A 142 -1.72 7.64 6.93
CA THR A 142 -0.26 7.76 6.74
C THR A 142 0.49 6.59 7.35
N ALA A 143 0.09 6.15 8.55
CA ALA A 143 0.64 4.96 9.20
C ALA A 143 0.43 3.72 8.33
N VAL A 144 -0.79 3.54 7.81
CA VAL A 144 -1.14 2.42 6.92
C VAL A 144 -0.25 2.44 5.67
N ALA A 145 -0.07 3.61 5.04
CA ALA A 145 0.82 3.74 3.89
C ALA A 145 2.27 3.33 4.23
N LEU A 146 2.82 3.83 5.34
CA LEU A 146 4.19 3.50 5.75
C LEU A 146 4.37 2.03 6.12
N GLY A 147 3.39 1.38 6.74
CA GLY A 147 3.49 -0.05 7.01
C GLY A 147 3.46 -0.89 5.72
N PHE A 148 2.60 -0.56 4.75
CA PHE A 148 2.63 -1.23 3.45
C PHE A 148 3.95 -0.98 2.70
N ILE A 149 4.47 0.25 2.71
CA ILE A 149 5.79 0.57 2.15
C ILE A 149 6.87 -0.29 2.83
N GLY A 150 6.84 -0.36 4.16
CA GLY A 150 7.79 -1.13 4.95
C GLY A 150 7.77 -2.62 4.61
N LEU A 151 6.59 -3.21 4.39
CA LEU A 151 6.44 -4.59 3.92
C LEU A 151 6.99 -4.75 2.49
N MET A 152 6.60 -3.89 1.55
CA MET A 152 7.07 -3.97 0.15
C MET A 152 8.60 -3.86 0.04
N VAL A 153 9.21 -2.94 0.79
CA VAL A 153 10.67 -2.73 0.79
C VAL A 153 11.40 -3.89 1.46
N ARG A 154 10.80 -4.48 2.51
CA ARG A 154 11.35 -5.65 3.22
C ARG A 154 11.62 -6.84 2.30
N TRP A 155 10.74 -7.06 1.33
CA TRP A 155 10.91 -8.13 0.36
C TRP A 155 12.22 -7.95 -0.42
N TYR A 156 12.48 -6.74 -0.89
CA TYR A 156 13.71 -6.41 -1.60
C TYR A 156 14.95 -6.44 -0.69
N GLU A 157 14.86 -5.94 0.53
CA GLU A 157 15.94 -6.03 1.51
C GLU A 157 16.33 -7.49 1.80
N SER A 158 15.33 -8.37 1.92
CA SER A 158 15.56 -9.81 2.14
C SER A 158 16.21 -10.46 0.92
N TYR A 159 15.85 -10.05 -0.29
CA TYR A 159 16.52 -10.48 -1.52
C TYR A 159 17.99 -10.04 -1.58
N LEU A 160 18.32 -8.85 -1.07
CA LEU A 160 19.71 -8.37 -1.00
C LEU A 160 20.57 -9.15 0.01
N ILE A 161 19.96 -9.82 0.99
CA ILE A 161 20.67 -10.74 1.90
C ILE A 161 21.03 -12.02 1.16
N GLY A 162 20.10 -12.56 0.38
CA GLY A 162 20.28 -13.74 -0.45
C GLY A 162 19.07 -13.97 -1.35
N ALA A 163 19.31 -14.44 -2.58
CA ALA A 163 18.24 -14.69 -3.54
C ALA A 163 17.23 -15.77 -3.08
N ASP A 164 17.68 -16.68 -2.22
CA ASP A 164 16.90 -17.73 -1.56
C ASP A 164 16.13 -17.25 -0.31
N VAL A 165 16.47 -16.07 0.21
CA VAL A 165 15.87 -15.50 1.43
C VAL A 165 14.71 -14.56 1.11
N GLY A 166 14.65 -13.99 -0.10
CA GLY A 166 13.60 -13.07 -0.52
C GLY A 166 12.22 -13.72 -0.52
N HIS A 167 11.34 -13.32 0.40
CA HIS A 167 9.98 -13.85 0.52
C HIS A 167 8.93 -12.74 0.59
N ILE A 168 7.70 -13.10 0.24
CA ILE A 168 6.54 -12.23 0.42
C ILE A 168 6.34 -11.97 1.93
N PRO A 169 6.15 -10.71 2.36
CA PRO A 169 6.09 -10.33 3.78
C PRO A 169 4.83 -10.87 4.50
N VAL A 170 4.85 -12.13 4.93
CA VAL A 170 3.92 -12.77 5.89
C VAL A 170 4.61 -14.02 6.51
N SER A 171 5.94 -14.04 6.57
CA SER A 171 6.70 -15.28 6.85
C SER A 171 7.08 -15.46 8.31
N ASN A 172 6.88 -14.43 9.14
CA ASN A 172 7.07 -14.50 10.59
C ASN A 172 5.95 -13.78 11.33
N LEU A 173 5.86 -14.05 12.64
CA LEU A 173 4.82 -13.52 13.53
C LEU A 173 4.85 -11.98 13.61
N TYR A 174 6.02 -11.37 13.49
CA TYR A 174 6.15 -9.91 13.46
C TYR A 174 5.47 -9.31 12.22
N GLU A 175 5.74 -9.82 11.02
CA GLU A 175 5.11 -9.38 9.77
C GLU A 175 3.59 -9.59 9.77
N VAL A 176 3.14 -10.71 10.34
CA VAL A 176 1.70 -10.97 10.53
C VAL A 176 1.07 -9.90 11.42
N PHE A 177 1.71 -9.48 12.50
CA PHE A 177 1.19 -8.40 13.35
C PHE A 177 1.17 -7.06 12.64
N VAL A 178 2.21 -6.74 11.85
CA VAL A 178 2.20 -5.52 11.02
C VAL A 178 1.02 -5.57 10.06
N LEU A 179 0.85 -6.65 9.29
CA LEU A 179 -0.26 -6.81 8.36
C LEU A 179 -1.62 -6.72 9.07
N PHE A 180 -1.77 -7.35 10.24
CA PHE A 180 -2.98 -7.27 11.05
C PHE A 180 -3.33 -5.83 11.38
N CYS A 181 -2.38 -5.05 11.90
CA CYS A 181 -2.58 -3.63 12.19
C CYS A 181 -3.04 -2.86 10.94
N LEU A 182 -2.48 -3.15 9.76
CA LEU A 182 -2.81 -2.46 8.51
C LEU A 182 -4.24 -2.74 8.02
N ILE A 183 -4.72 -3.98 8.18
CA ILE A 183 -6.07 -4.37 7.71
C ILE A 183 -7.17 -4.02 8.71
N THR A 184 -6.84 -3.78 9.99
CA THR A 184 -7.81 -3.43 11.04
C THR A 184 -7.84 -1.95 11.44
N ALA A 185 -6.90 -1.13 10.94
CA ALA A 185 -6.80 0.29 11.23
C ALA A 185 -7.96 1.12 10.66
#